data_AF-A0A4Q5PDM3-F1
#
_entry.id   AF-A0A4Q5PDM3-F1
#
_cell.length_a   1.000
_cell.length_b   1.000
_cell.length_c   1.000
_cell.angle_alpha   90.00
_cell.angle_beta   90.00
_cell.angle_gamma   90.00
#
_symmetry.space_group_name_H-M   'P 1'
#
loop_
_entity.id
_entity.type
_entity.pdbx_description
1 polymer ?
#
loop_
_entity_poly.entity_id
_entity_poly.type
_entity_poly.pdbx_seq_one_letter_code
_entity_poly.pdbx_strand_id
1 'polypeptide(L)'
;MVLAQTAVHEPAPAVPLRPLAVLVAAVLAIHLLLLQAAPGAINLEPPAPVRKFITRTVEINRPAPDAATPDAAPAPDVPAVPAPRQRPAMKRLPAETPTSPAAPAAVEAPPAPVPAPAPPAAAPAEPPAPPAPAPPPARLEEGPRPVAFSIPGSIKLNYNVTGEAKKQAWNARSELVWRHDGTAYDARMEVSAFLVGARTQTSAGRITAEGLAPSRFSDKSRQEVAAHFDRERGRVVFSANTPEATLLAGAQDRLSVFLQLGAMIAGEPSKYPQGAAISIQTIGPREAESWVFTVDGEDKLNLPGGELRALKLTRSPRRDFDLKAEVWLAPAMGYLPARLRLTQQNGDFVDQQLRSTDRP
;
A
#
# COMPACT_ATOMS: atom_id res chain seq x y z
N MET A 1 40.16 61.11 -39.02
CA MET A 1 40.08 59.96 -39.94
C MET A 1 39.78 58.71 -39.11
N VAL A 2 38.51 58.31 -39.02
CA VAL A 2 38.05 57.05 -38.42
C VAL A 2 36.92 56.55 -39.31
N LEU A 3 36.99 55.29 -39.74
CA LEU A 3 36.08 54.69 -40.71
C LEU A 3 34.80 54.20 -40.02
N ALA A 4 33.64 54.49 -40.62
CA ALA A 4 32.39 53.83 -40.29
C ALA A 4 32.30 52.50 -41.06
N GLN A 5 32.12 51.38 -40.34
CA GLN A 5 31.79 50.10 -40.97
C GLN A 5 30.28 49.96 -41.12
N THR A 6 29.79 50.00 -42.36
CA THR A 6 28.44 49.57 -42.73
C THR A 6 28.38 48.05 -42.82
N ALA A 7 27.69 47.41 -41.89
CA ALA A 7 27.41 45.98 -41.95
C ALA A 7 26.34 45.69 -43.02
N VAL A 8 26.71 44.93 -44.06
CA VAL A 8 25.76 44.41 -45.06
C VAL A 8 25.02 43.21 -44.47
N HIS A 9 23.69 43.21 -44.56
CA HIS A 9 22.86 42.12 -44.06
C HIS A 9 22.60 41.12 -45.21
N GLU A 10 23.12 39.90 -45.08
CA GLU A 10 23.00 38.86 -46.11
C GLU A 10 21.70 38.05 -45.90
N PRO A 11 20.85 37.87 -46.92
CA PRO A 11 19.58 37.16 -46.76
C PRO A 11 19.77 35.65 -46.69
N ALA A 12 19.16 35.01 -45.68
CA ALA A 12 19.21 33.56 -45.50
C ALA A 12 18.59 32.78 -46.68
N PRO A 13 19.13 31.61 -47.06
CA PRO A 13 18.64 30.84 -48.21
C PRO A 13 17.22 30.30 -47.97
N ALA A 14 16.32 30.59 -48.90
CA ALA A 14 14.93 30.12 -48.84
C ALA A 14 14.85 28.60 -49.00
N VAL A 15 14.20 27.91 -48.06
CA VAL A 15 13.98 26.46 -48.12
C VAL A 15 13.09 26.12 -49.32
N PRO A 16 13.50 25.20 -50.22
CA PRO A 16 12.70 24.87 -51.39
C PRO A 16 11.43 24.12 -50.97
N LEU A 17 10.27 24.77 -51.11
CA LEU A 17 8.95 24.24 -50.74
C LEU A 17 8.54 22.99 -51.54
N ARG A 18 9.05 22.83 -52.77
CA ARG A 18 8.70 21.72 -53.67
C ARG A 18 9.10 20.33 -53.15
N PRO A 19 10.37 20.05 -52.78
CA PRO A 19 10.74 18.76 -52.17
C PRO A 19 10.03 18.52 -50.82
N LEU A 20 9.74 19.57 -50.05
CA LEU A 20 8.98 19.44 -48.80
C LEU A 20 7.54 18.96 -49.06
N ALA A 21 6.86 19.54 -50.05
CA ALA A 21 5.53 19.12 -50.47
C ALA A 21 5.50 17.68 -51.02
N VAL A 22 6.52 17.28 -51.79
CA VAL A 22 6.67 15.89 -52.27
C VAL A 22 6.88 14.92 -51.12
N LEU A 23 7.71 15.28 -50.12
CA LEU A 23 7.91 14.46 -48.92
C LEU A 23 6.60 14.30 -48.13
N VAL A 24 5.85 15.38 -47.90
CA VAL A 24 4.55 15.34 -47.19
C VAL A 24 3.55 14.46 -47.95
N ALA A 25 3.45 14.60 -49.27
CA ALA A 25 2.57 13.77 -50.10
C ALA A 25 2.97 12.27 -50.04
N ALA A 26 4.26 11.95 -50.08
CA ALA A 26 4.76 10.59 -49.96
C ALA A 26 4.46 9.98 -48.56
N VAL A 27 4.68 10.74 -47.48
CA VAL A 27 4.37 10.29 -46.11
C VAL A 27 2.86 10.07 -45.93
N LEU A 28 2.01 10.95 -46.46
CA LEU A 28 0.55 10.77 -46.43
C LEU A 28 0.12 9.53 -47.23
N ALA A 29 0.67 9.31 -48.42
CA ALA A 29 0.39 8.11 -49.21
C ALA A 29 0.77 6.81 -48.48
N ILE A 30 1.92 6.79 -47.79
CA ILE A 30 2.35 5.65 -46.97
C ILE A 30 1.39 5.41 -45.80
N HIS A 31 0.95 6.45 -45.09
CA HIS A 31 -0.03 6.30 -44.00
C HIS A 31 -1.38 5.77 -44.50
N LEU A 32 -1.84 6.23 -45.66
CA LEU A 32 -3.11 5.82 -46.25
C LEU A 32 -3.05 4.37 -46.73
N LEU A 33 -1.92 3.94 -47.29
CA LEU A 33 -1.66 2.56 -47.71
C LEU A 33 -1.52 1.61 -46.49
N LEU A 34 -0.89 2.05 -45.40
CA LEU A 34 -0.86 1.31 -44.13
C LEU A 34 -2.25 1.16 -43.49
N LEU A 35 -3.10 2.19 -43.56
CA LEU A 35 -4.49 2.11 -43.09
C LEU A 35 -5.30 1.09 -43.90
N GLN A 36 -5.14 1.05 -45.21
CA GLN A 36 -5.84 0.10 -46.08
C GLN A 36 -5.31 -1.34 -45.93
N ALA A 37 -4.03 -1.51 -45.60
CA ALA A 37 -3.42 -2.82 -45.40
C ALA A 37 -3.79 -3.52 -44.07
N ALA A 38 -4.44 -2.81 -43.12
CA ALA A 38 -4.74 -3.36 -41.79
C ALA A 38 -6.18 -3.03 -41.29
N PRO A 39 -7.25 -3.48 -41.99
CA PRO A 39 -8.65 -3.17 -41.64
C PRO A 39 -9.18 -3.81 -40.34
N GLY A 40 -8.31 -4.31 -39.46
CA GLY A 40 -8.67 -4.96 -38.19
C GLY A 40 -7.83 -4.55 -36.97
N ALA A 41 -6.88 -3.61 -37.12
CA ALA A 41 -6.02 -3.18 -36.01
C ALA A 41 -6.72 -2.27 -34.97
N ILE A 42 -7.94 -1.83 -35.26
CA ILE A 42 -8.79 -1.02 -34.35
C ILE A 42 -10.03 -1.85 -33.99
N ASN A 43 -9.85 -2.87 -33.15
CA ASN A 43 -10.97 -3.50 -32.46
C ASN A 43 -11.42 -2.59 -31.31
N LEU A 44 -12.39 -1.73 -31.58
CA LEU A 44 -13.22 -1.11 -30.55
C LEU A 44 -14.16 -2.18 -29.99
N GLU A 45 -13.66 -2.96 -29.04
CA GLU A 45 -14.46 -3.98 -28.37
C GLU A 45 -15.67 -3.32 -27.68
N PRO A 46 -16.91 -3.74 -27.98
CA PRO A 46 -18.09 -3.13 -27.38
C PRO A 46 -18.03 -3.26 -25.85
N PRO A 47 -18.43 -2.23 -25.08
CA PRO A 47 -18.47 -2.33 -23.63
C PRO A 47 -19.37 -3.51 -23.25
N ALA A 48 -18.82 -4.45 -22.46
CA ALA A 48 -19.53 -5.63 -22.02
C ALA A 48 -20.88 -5.24 -21.37
N PRO A 49 -21.98 -5.95 -21.68
CA PRO A 49 -23.31 -5.53 -21.24
C PRO A 49 -23.38 -5.46 -19.72
N VAL A 50 -23.67 -4.26 -19.22
CA VAL A 50 -23.83 -3.99 -17.79
C VAL A 50 -24.94 -4.90 -17.25
N ARG A 51 -24.57 -5.88 -16.42
CA ARG A 51 -25.54 -6.75 -15.75
C ARG A 51 -26.39 -5.90 -14.81
N LYS A 52 -27.63 -5.62 -15.22
CA LYS A 52 -28.62 -4.95 -14.37
C LYS A 52 -28.79 -5.77 -13.10
N PHE A 53 -28.62 -5.14 -11.94
CA PHE A 53 -28.94 -5.76 -10.66
C PHE A 53 -30.44 -6.07 -10.62
N ILE A 54 -30.79 -7.36 -10.64
CA ILE A 54 -32.15 -7.82 -10.37
C ILE A 54 -32.21 -8.13 -8.88
N THR A 55 -32.76 -7.21 -8.10
CA THR A 55 -33.17 -7.46 -6.71
C THR A 55 -34.35 -8.42 -6.72
N ARG A 56 -34.06 -9.72 -6.68
CA ARG A 56 -35.09 -10.73 -6.39
C ARG A 56 -35.24 -10.83 -4.88
N THR A 57 -36.32 -10.27 -4.36
CA THR A 57 -36.70 -10.39 -2.95
C THR A 57 -36.83 -11.87 -2.62
N VAL A 58 -35.99 -12.38 -1.71
CA VAL A 58 -36.12 -13.74 -1.19
C VAL A 58 -37.04 -13.67 0.01
N GLU A 59 -38.30 -14.04 -0.19
CA GLU A 59 -39.25 -14.25 0.89
C GLU A 59 -38.86 -15.54 1.63
N ILE A 60 -38.30 -15.39 2.83
CA ILE A 60 -37.86 -16.52 3.66
C ILE A 60 -39.10 -17.14 4.29
N ASN A 61 -39.71 -18.10 3.60
CA ASN A 61 -40.72 -18.98 4.20
C ASN A 61 -40.06 -19.79 5.33
N ARG A 62 -40.38 -19.46 6.57
CA ARG A 62 -39.93 -20.17 7.77
C ARG A 62 -41.02 -21.19 8.17
N PRO A 63 -40.78 -22.50 8.04
CA PRO A 63 -41.72 -23.49 8.56
C PRO A 63 -41.86 -23.35 10.08
N ALA A 64 -43.10 -23.38 10.57
CA ALA A 64 -43.37 -23.48 12.00
C ALA A 64 -43.03 -24.90 12.51
N PRO A 65 -42.65 -25.06 13.78
CA PRO A 65 -42.46 -26.37 14.39
C PRO A 65 -43.81 -26.94 14.85
N ASP A 66 -44.10 -28.19 14.52
CA ASP A 66 -45.13 -28.96 15.24
C ASP A 66 -44.83 -30.48 15.22
N ALA A 67 -45.46 -31.21 16.14
CA ALA A 67 -44.94 -32.47 16.67
C ALA A 67 -45.72 -33.74 16.28
N ALA A 68 -45.03 -34.90 16.36
CA ALA A 68 -45.53 -36.29 16.44
C ALA A 68 -46.47 -36.79 15.31
N THR A 69 -46.56 -38.06 14.92
CA THR A 69 -46.30 -39.36 15.60
C THR A 69 -46.03 -40.43 14.49
N PRO A 70 -45.55 -41.67 14.77
CA PRO A 70 -45.05 -42.59 13.73
C PRO A 70 -46.07 -43.64 13.27
N ASP A 71 -45.84 -44.21 12.08
CA ASP A 71 -46.40 -45.51 11.64
C ASP A 71 -45.36 -46.27 10.77
N ALA A 72 -45.53 -47.59 10.60
CA ALA A 72 -44.43 -48.51 10.31
C ALA A 72 -44.59 -49.45 9.09
N ALA A 73 -43.43 -49.76 8.48
CA ALA A 73 -43.12 -50.94 7.63
C ALA A 73 -43.78 -51.02 6.23
N PRO A 74 -43.26 -51.86 5.28
CA PRO A 74 -42.12 -52.79 5.38
C PRO A 74 -40.97 -52.57 4.35
N ALA A 75 -39.85 -53.26 4.56
CA ALA A 75 -38.75 -53.43 3.60
C ALA A 75 -39.03 -54.62 2.64
N PRO A 76 -38.39 -54.75 1.45
CA PRO A 76 -36.92 -54.93 1.28
C PRO A 76 -36.32 -53.84 0.35
N ASP A 77 -35.09 -53.89 -0.20
CA ASP A 77 -34.05 -54.94 -0.27
C ASP A 77 -32.63 -54.32 -0.32
N VAL A 78 -31.56 -55.13 -0.33
CA VAL A 78 -30.16 -54.68 -0.21
C VAL A 78 -29.26 -55.10 -1.39
N PRO A 79 -28.77 -54.15 -2.21
CA PRO A 79 -27.59 -54.34 -3.05
C PRO A 79 -26.29 -54.03 -2.28
N ALA A 80 -25.24 -54.81 -2.53
CA ALA A 80 -24.00 -54.78 -1.75
C ALA A 80 -23.14 -53.51 -1.92
N VAL A 81 -22.41 -53.16 -0.85
CA VAL A 81 -21.45 -52.04 -0.80
C VAL A 81 -20.18 -52.34 -1.63
N PRO A 82 -19.77 -51.46 -2.56
CA PRO A 82 -18.44 -51.51 -3.16
C PRO A 82 -17.39 -50.88 -2.23
N ALA A 83 -16.26 -51.56 -2.06
CA ALA A 83 -15.16 -51.16 -1.17
C ALA A 83 -14.49 -49.82 -1.58
N PRO A 84 -13.94 -49.04 -0.62
CA PRO A 84 -13.28 -47.77 -0.91
C PRO A 84 -11.99 -47.96 -1.73
N ARG A 85 -11.88 -47.20 -2.83
CA ARG A 85 -10.66 -47.17 -3.65
C ARG A 85 -9.51 -46.50 -2.91
N GLN A 86 -8.33 -47.12 -2.97
CA GLN A 86 -7.11 -46.64 -2.34
C GLN A 86 -6.62 -45.32 -2.95
N ARG A 87 -6.12 -44.40 -2.11
CA ARG A 87 -5.31 -43.26 -2.57
C ARG A 87 -3.90 -43.74 -2.93
N PRO A 88 -3.28 -43.28 -4.04
CA PRO A 88 -1.86 -43.50 -4.27
C PRO A 88 -1.04 -42.68 -3.26
N ALA A 89 -0.25 -43.36 -2.43
CA ALA A 89 0.67 -42.73 -1.50
C ALA A 89 1.96 -42.30 -2.22
N MET A 90 2.20 -40.99 -2.36
CA MET A 90 3.49 -40.51 -2.83
C MET A 90 4.56 -40.60 -1.73
N LYS A 91 5.38 -41.64 -1.88
CA LYS A 91 6.78 -41.78 -1.44
C LYS A 91 7.36 -40.60 -0.64
N ARG A 92 7.35 -40.71 0.69
CA ARG A 92 8.17 -39.88 1.59
C ARG A 92 9.60 -40.43 1.57
N LEU A 93 10.58 -39.58 1.27
CA LEU A 93 12.00 -39.94 1.32
C LEU A 93 12.43 -40.15 2.79
N PRO A 94 13.21 -41.18 3.14
CA PRO A 94 13.58 -41.45 4.53
C PRO A 94 14.54 -40.39 5.10
N ALA A 95 14.39 -40.09 6.38
CA ALA A 95 15.44 -39.45 7.17
C ALA A 95 16.51 -40.51 7.52
N GLU A 96 17.77 -40.22 7.21
CA GLU A 96 18.88 -41.10 7.58
C GLU A 96 19.37 -40.76 8.99
N THR A 97 19.16 -41.68 9.93
CA THR A 97 20.08 -41.88 11.05
C THR A 97 19.96 -43.31 11.57
N PRO A 98 21.05 -44.09 11.53
CA PRO A 98 21.25 -45.10 12.56
C PRO A 98 22.69 -45.13 13.11
N THR A 99 22.76 -44.96 14.43
CA THR A 99 23.56 -45.77 15.39
C THR A 99 25.00 -46.16 15.03
N SER A 100 25.94 -45.61 15.80
CA SER A 100 27.30 -46.17 16.00
C SER A 100 27.39 -46.90 17.35
N PRO A 101 27.96 -48.12 17.43
CA PRO A 101 28.21 -48.83 18.69
C PRO A 101 29.69 -49.02 19.06
N ALA A 102 29.90 -49.27 20.36
CA ALA A 102 31.11 -49.82 21.02
C ALA A 102 32.28 -48.88 21.37
N ALA A 103 32.71 -48.97 22.63
CA ALA A 103 33.93 -48.37 23.22
C ALA A 103 35.06 -49.44 23.30
N PRO A 104 36.30 -49.11 23.74
CA PRO A 104 36.55 -49.12 25.19
C PRO A 104 37.59 -48.10 25.75
N ALA A 105 37.41 -47.83 27.06
CA ALA A 105 38.43 -47.56 28.10
C ALA A 105 39.71 -46.72 27.83
N ALA A 106 39.79 -45.58 28.53
CA ALA A 106 41.01 -45.12 29.20
C ALA A 106 40.63 -44.45 30.55
N VAL A 107 41.52 -44.51 31.54
CA VAL A 107 41.24 -44.23 32.96
C VAL A 107 41.87 -42.91 33.41
N GLU A 108 41.14 -42.06 34.14
CA GLU A 108 41.73 -41.26 35.22
C GLU A 108 40.71 -40.86 36.31
N ALA A 109 41.22 -40.55 37.50
CA ALA A 109 40.49 -40.52 38.77
C ALA A 109 40.00 -39.10 39.19
N PRO A 110 39.02 -38.98 40.11
CA PRO A 110 38.43 -37.68 40.46
C PRO A 110 39.16 -36.97 41.61
N PRO A 111 39.27 -35.62 41.56
CA PRO A 111 39.54 -34.81 42.75
C PRO A 111 38.29 -34.06 43.26
N ALA A 112 38.05 -34.27 44.55
CA ALA A 112 37.28 -33.53 45.58
C ALA A 112 36.38 -32.30 45.24
N PRO A 113 35.22 -32.15 45.94
CA PRO A 113 34.41 -30.93 45.90
C PRO A 113 35.03 -29.79 46.71
N VAL A 114 34.93 -28.56 46.20
CA VAL A 114 35.42 -27.33 46.86
C VAL A 114 34.28 -26.73 47.73
N PRO A 115 34.51 -26.34 49.00
CA PRO A 115 33.43 -26.10 49.96
C PRO A 115 32.81 -24.71 49.88
N ALA A 116 31.56 -24.62 50.36
CA ALA A 116 30.85 -23.35 50.56
C ALA A 116 31.41 -22.57 51.77
N PRO A 117 31.51 -21.23 51.71
CA PRO A 117 31.89 -20.42 52.86
C PRO A 117 30.70 -20.20 53.81
N ALA A 118 30.95 -20.46 55.10
CA ALA A 118 30.05 -20.13 56.21
C ALA A 118 30.16 -18.64 56.59
N PRO A 119 29.18 -18.06 57.33
CA PRO A 119 29.07 -16.60 57.51
C PRO A 119 30.02 -16.03 58.57
N PRO A 120 30.44 -14.75 58.46
CA PRO A 120 31.13 -14.04 59.53
C PRO A 120 30.23 -13.77 60.74
N ALA A 121 30.80 -13.88 61.94
CA ALA A 121 30.15 -13.55 63.20
C ALA A 121 30.11 -12.04 63.50
N ALA A 122 29.31 -11.65 64.49
CA ALA A 122 28.92 -10.27 64.77
C ALA A 122 30.03 -9.34 65.29
N ALA A 123 29.86 -8.05 64.98
CA ALA A 123 30.46 -6.90 65.65
C ALA A 123 29.33 -5.87 65.97
N PRO A 124 29.53 -4.90 66.90
CA PRO A 124 28.44 -4.31 67.66
C PRO A 124 27.43 -3.42 66.91
N ALA A 125 26.23 -3.29 67.48
CA ALA A 125 25.13 -2.50 66.94
C ALA A 125 25.33 -0.99 67.09
N GLU A 126 25.10 -0.26 66.00
CA GLU A 126 24.91 1.21 65.98
C GLU A 126 23.42 1.56 66.05
N PRO A 127 23.01 2.74 66.56
CA PRO A 127 21.59 3.09 66.74
C PRO A 127 20.84 3.24 65.41
N PRO A 128 19.52 2.95 65.37
CA PRO A 128 18.74 3.05 64.14
C PRO A 128 18.58 4.49 63.66
N ALA A 129 19.00 4.76 62.42
CA ALA A 129 18.67 5.98 61.71
C ALA A 129 17.15 6.03 61.37
N PRO A 130 16.53 7.22 61.31
CA PRO A 130 15.10 7.34 60.98
C PRO A 130 14.81 6.85 59.55
N PRO A 131 13.60 6.29 59.30
CA PRO A 131 13.27 5.73 58.00
C PRO A 131 13.25 6.80 56.91
N ALA A 132 13.95 6.52 55.80
CA ALA A 132 13.85 7.33 54.60
C ALA A 132 12.41 7.31 54.04
N PRO A 133 11.91 8.41 53.45
CA PRO A 133 10.58 8.43 52.86
C PRO A 133 10.50 7.40 51.72
N ALA A 134 9.40 6.65 51.67
CA ALA A 134 9.18 5.66 50.63
C ALA A 134 9.24 6.33 49.24
N PRO A 135 9.85 5.70 48.23
CA PRO A 135 9.79 6.21 46.87
C PRO A 135 8.31 6.30 46.44
N PRO A 136 7.93 7.33 45.65
CA PRO A 136 6.58 7.41 45.12
C PRO A 136 6.27 6.13 44.32
N PRO A 137 5.01 5.64 44.33
CA PRO A 137 4.66 4.41 43.64
C PRO A 137 5.08 4.53 42.18
N ALA A 138 5.81 3.53 41.68
CA ALA A 138 6.25 3.47 40.30
C ALA A 138 5.03 3.71 39.40
N ARG A 139 5.07 4.80 38.63
CA ARG A 139 4.03 5.08 37.64
C ARG A 139 3.99 3.87 36.73
N LEU A 140 2.87 3.16 36.73
CA LEU A 140 2.63 2.09 35.76
C LEU A 140 2.84 2.72 34.38
N GLU A 141 3.87 2.26 33.67
CA GLU A 141 4.10 2.60 32.27
C GLU A 141 2.81 2.32 31.54
N GLU A 142 2.14 3.39 31.10
CA GLU A 142 0.80 3.30 30.56
C GLU A 142 0.94 2.69 29.16
N GLY A 143 0.71 1.38 29.07
CA GLY A 143 0.90 0.60 27.85
C GLY A 143 0.22 1.27 26.65
N PRO A 144 0.75 1.11 25.42
CA PRO A 144 0.43 1.98 24.29
C PRO A 144 -1.06 2.25 24.13
N ARG A 145 -1.51 3.44 24.57
CA ARG A 145 -2.90 3.86 24.39
C ARG A 145 -3.23 3.77 22.90
N PRO A 146 -4.33 3.09 22.50
CA PRO A 146 -4.67 2.95 21.09
C PRO A 146 -4.66 4.32 20.42
N VAL A 147 -4.07 4.40 19.23
CA VAL A 147 -4.14 5.61 18.42
C VAL A 147 -5.62 5.85 18.11
N ALA A 148 -6.13 7.04 18.41
CA ALA A 148 -7.45 7.41 17.93
C ALA A 148 -7.37 7.68 16.42
N PHE A 149 -8.34 7.17 15.65
CA PHE A 149 -8.44 7.38 14.22
C PHE A 149 -9.73 8.15 13.90
N SER A 150 -9.64 9.18 13.06
CA SER A 150 -10.79 9.94 12.57
C SER A 150 -10.78 9.92 11.04
N ILE A 151 -11.64 9.11 10.44
CA ILE A 151 -11.68 8.92 8.99
C ILE A 151 -12.53 10.02 8.34
N PRO A 152 -11.99 10.78 7.37
CA PRO A 152 -12.75 11.82 6.67
C PRO A 152 -13.85 11.21 5.80
N GLY A 153 -14.97 11.93 5.68
CA GLY A 153 -16.12 11.51 4.87
C GLY A 153 -15.80 11.30 3.39
N SER A 154 -16.60 10.45 2.74
CA SER A 154 -16.49 10.14 1.31
C SER A 154 -16.51 11.41 0.42
N ILE A 155 -15.53 11.54 -0.48
CA ILE A 155 -15.28 12.75 -1.28
C ILE A 155 -14.50 12.42 -2.56
N LYS A 156 -14.58 13.30 -3.56
CA LYS A 156 -13.72 13.28 -4.75
C LYS A 156 -12.72 14.42 -4.70
N LEU A 157 -11.43 14.12 -4.79
CA LEU A 157 -10.35 15.12 -4.85
C LEU A 157 -9.78 15.13 -6.26
N ASN A 158 -9.79 16.30 -6.91
CA ASN A 158 -9.22 16.47 -8.23
C ASN A 158 -7.92 17.26 -8.15
N TYR A 159 -6.90 16.83 -8.89
CA TYR A 159 -5.59 17.48 -8.90
C TYR A 159 -5.22 17.97 -10.30
N ASN A 160 -4.33 18.96 -10.33
CA ASN A 160 -3.41 19.15 -11.45
C ASN A 160 -2.14 18.37 -11.14
N VAL A 161 -1.56 17.72 -12.15
CA VAL A 161 -0.34 16.94 -11.98
C VAL A 161 0.74 17.53 -12.87
N THR A 162 1.86 17.91 -12.27
CA THR A 162 3.10 18.22 -12.98
C THR A 162 4.10 17.10 -12.72
N GLY A 163 4.97 16.82 -13.67
CA GLY A 163 6.03 15.85 -13.46
C GLY A 163 7.20 16.04 -14.39
N GLU A 164 8.28 15.35 -14.07
CA GLU A 164 9.49 15.29 -14.89
C GLU A 164 9.82 13.82 -15.13
N ALA A 165 10.15 13.49 -16.38
CA ALA A 165 10.62 12.18 -16.77
C ALA A 165 11.78 12.33 -17.77
N LYS A 166 12.96 11.80 -17.45
CA LYS A 166 14.18 11.91 -18.26
C LYS A 166 14.52 13.36 -18.63
N LYS A 167 14.38 14.30 -17.68
CA LYS A 167 14.55 15.76 -17.86
C LYS A 167 13.51 16.45 -18.77
N GLN A 168 12.44 15.75 -19.15
CA GLN A 168 11.32 16.37 -19.87
C GLN A 168 10.14 16.58 -18.92
N ALA A 169 9.70 17.84 -18.81
CA ALA A 169 8.50 18.19 -18.06
C ALA A 169 7.22 17.71 -18.80
N TRP A 170 6.24 17.25 -18.04
CA TRP A 170 4.93 16.84 -18.54
C TRP A 170 3.82 17.24 -17.56
N ASN A 171 2.59 17.27 -18.07
CA ASN A 171 1.40 17.66 -17.33
C ASN A 171 0.31 16.60 -17.51
N ALA A 172 -0.46 16.36 -16.44
CA ALA A 172 -1.56 15.41 -16.41
C ALA A 172 -2.69 15.93 -15.51
N ARG A 173 -3.80 15.19 -15.46
CA ARG A 173 -4.81 15.36 -14.41
C ARG A 173 -4.87 14.08 -13.58
N SER A 174 -5.30 14.21 -12.34
CA SER A 174 -5.64 13.05 -11.53
C SER A 174 -6.86 13.30 -10.67
N GLU A 175 -7.46 12.18 -10.24
CA GLU A 175 -8.64 12.12 -9.40
C GLU A 175 -8.44 11.04 -8.34
N LEU A 176 -8.67 11.40 -7.08
CA LEU A 176 -8.84 10.45 -5.98
C LEU A 176 -10.31 10.41 -5.58
N VAL A 177 -10.96 9.28 -5.86
CA VAL A 177 -12.28 8.95 -5.33
C VAL A 177 -12.08 8.24 -4.00
N TRP A 178 -12.58 8.81 -2.92
CA TRP A 178 -12.58 8.22 -1.57
C TRP A 178 -14.02 7.89 -1.16
N ARG A 179 -14.31 6.63 -0.84
CA ARG A 179 -15.65 6.14 -0.49
C ARG A 179 -15.58 5.18 0.69
N HIS A 180 -16.50 5.32 1.66
CA HIS A 180 -16.70 4.38 2.75
C HIS A 180 -18.11 4.49 3.34
N ASP A 181 -18.57 3.40 3.96
CA ASP A 181 -19.81 3.35 4.76
C ASP A 181 -19.54 3.35 6.28
N GLY A 182 -18.27 3.47 6.67
CA GLY A 182 -17.80 3.37 8.06
C GLY A 182 -17.37 1.96 8.49
N THR A 183 -17.66 0.94 7.68
CA THR A 183 -17.31 -0.47 7.92
C THR A 183 -16.39 -1.04 6.84
N ALA A 184 -16.59 -0.62 5.59
CA ALA A 184 -15.79 -0.92 4.41
C ALA A 184 -15.44 0.37 3.65
N TYR A 185 -14.37 0.31 2.86
CA TYR A 185 -13.92 1.44 2.04
C TYR A 185 -13.44 1.02 0.65
N ASP A 186 -13.46 1.97 -0.28
CA ASP A 186 -12.83 1.95 -1.59
C ASP A 186 -12.12 3.30 -1.84
N ALA A 187 -10.87 3.23 -2.28
CA ALA A 187 -10.05 4.36 -2.66
C ALA A 187 -9.49 4.12 -4.06
N ARG A 188 -9.80 5.01 -5.01
CA ARG A 188 -9.32 4.95 -6.39
C ARG A 188 -8.58 6.23 -6.75
N MET A 189 -7.27 6.13 -7.00
CA MET A 189 -6.46 7.19 -7.59
C MET A 189 -6.24 6.91 -9.07
N GLU A 190 -6.65 7.80 -9.96
CA GLU A 190 -6.35 7.72 -11.39
C GLU A 190 -5.53 8.93 -11.84
N VAL A 191 -4.40 8.70 -12.50
CA VAL A 191 -3.60 9.73 -13.17
C VAL A 191 -3.69 9.50 -14.68
N SER A 192 -4.12 10.49 -15.45
CA SER A 192 -4.29 10.38 -16.90
C SER A 192 -3.73 11.60 -17.65
N ALA A 193 -3.09 11.31 -18.79
CA ALA A 193 -2.52 12.31 -19.69
C ALA A 193 -2.87 11.98 -21.14
N PHE A 194 -3.20 13.02 -21.90
CA PHE A 194 -3.56 12.91 -23.31
C PHE A 194 -2.43 12.21 -24.11
N LEU A 195 -2.80 11.24 -24.96
CA LEU A 195 -1.91 10.36 -25.74
C LEU A 195 -0.97 9.44 -24.96
N VAL A 196 -0.69 9.68 -23.68
CA VAL A 196 0.14 8.80 -22.82
C VAL A 196 -0.67 7.67 -22.20
N GLY A 197 -1.97 7.91 -21.95
CA GLY A 197 -2.89 6.96 -21.32
C GLY A 197 -3.14 7.26 -19.84
N ALA A 198 -3.56 6.24 -19.10
CA ALA A 198 -3.89 6.34 -17.68
C ALA A 198 -3.18 5.28 -16.84
N ARG A 199 -2.94 5.61 -15.57
CA ARG A 199 -2.56 4.68 -14.51
C ARG A 199 -3.55 4.84 -13.35
N THR A 200 -4.12 3.73 -12.91
CA THR A 200 -5.05 3.67 -11.77
C THR A 200 -4.43 2.85 -10.65
N GLN A 201 -4.43 3.39 -9.43
CA GLN A 201 -4.25 2.61 -8.21
C GLN A 201 -5.60 2.49 -7.50
N THR A 202 -5.92 1.29 -7.01
CA THR A 202 -7.14 1.03 -6.24
C THR A 202 -6.77 0.33 -4.94
N SER A 203 -7.33 0.77 -3.82
CA SER A 203 -7.24 0.13 -2.52
C SER A 203 -8.65 -0.07 -1.97
N ALA A 204 -8.97 -1.28 -1.55
CA ALA A 204 -10.26 -1.60 -0.94
C ALA A 204 -10.06 -2.46 0.29
N GLY A 205 -10.92 -2.31 1.29
CA GLY A 205 -10.74 -2.98 2.57
C GLY A 205 -11.84 -2.71 3.59
N ARG A 206 -11.48 -2.97 4.86
CA ARG A 206 -12.33 -2.70 6.02
C ARG A 206 -11.82 -1.49 6.79
N ILE A 207 -12.71 -0.88 7.56
CA ILE A 207 -12.38 0.07 8.61
C ILE A 207 -12.41 -0.71 9.93
N THR A 208 -11.35 -0.61 10.74
CA THR A 208 -11.20 -1.26 12.05
C THR A 208 -10.83 -0.22 13.11
N ALA A 209 -10.65 -0.66 14.38
CA ALA A 209 -10.19 0.22 15.45
C ALA A 209 -8.78 0.79 15.20
N GLU A 210 -8.00 0.14 14.34
CA GLU A 210 -6.65 0.51 13.90
C GLU A 210 -6.66 1.35 12.59
N GLY A 211 -7.82 1.84 12.16
CA GLY A 211 -7.99 2.63 10.95
C GLY A 211 -8.28 1.76 9.71
N LEU A 212 -7.55 1.99 8.62
CA LEU A 212 -7.75 1.28 7.36
C LEU A 212 -7.10 -0.11 7.39
N ALA A 213 -7.84 -1.13 6.94
CA ALA A 213 -7.35 -2.48 6.77
C ALA A 213 -7.56 -2.95 5.31
N PRO A 214 -6.62 -2.63 4.38
CA PRO A 214 -6.72 -3.01 2.97
C PRO A 214 -6.79 -4.53 2.80
N SER A 215 -7.75 -5.05 2.05
CA SER A 215 -7.84 -6.47 1.66
C SER A 215 -7.23 -6.73 0.28
N ARG A 216 -7.32 -5.74 -0.61
CA ARG A 216 -6.70 -5.74 -1.95
C ARG A 216 -6.16 -4.36 -2.28
N PHE A 217 -4.95 -4.34 -2.85
CA PHE A 217 -4.41 -3.22 -3.61
C PHE A 217 -4.22 -3.65 -5.07
N SER A 218 -4.49 -2.78 -6.04
CA SER A 218 -4.07 -2.98 -7.42
C SER A 218 -3.53 -1.71 -8.09
N ASP A 219 -2.63 -1.92 -9.05
CA ASP A 219 -1.96 -0.90 -9.84
C ASP A 219 -2.08 -1.30 -11.32
N LYS A 220 -2.92 -0.56 -12.05
CA LYS A 220 -3.28 -0.81 -13.44
C LYS A 220 -2.72 0.30 -14.33
N SER A 221 -1.97 -0.10 -15.35
CA SER A 221 -1.59 0.75 -16.48
C SER A 221 -1.90 0.00 -17.78
N ARG A 222 -0.87 -0.41 -18.54
CA ARG A 222 -1.03 -1.37 -19.66
C ARG A 222 -1.40 -2.77 -19.20
N GLN A 223 -1.01 -3.13 -17.98
CA GLN A 223 -1.34 -4.37 -17.28
C GLN A 223 -1.76 -4.02 -15.86
N GLU A 224 -2.54 -4.89 -15.21
CA GLU A 224 -2.87 -4.79 -13.79
C GLU A 224 -2.05 -5.78 -12.97
N VAL A 225 -1.46 -5.29 -11.87
CA VAL A 225 -0.80 -6.10 -10.84
C VAL A 225 -1.41 -5.75 -9.49
N ALA A 226 -1.48 -6.72 -8.59
CA ALA A 226 -2.20 -6.58 -7.33
C ALA A 226 -1.49 -7.26 -6.15
N ALA A 227 -1.77 -6.78 -4.95
CA ALA A 227 -1.43 -7.41 -3.69
C ALA A 227 -2.70 -7.77 -2.92
N HIS A 228 -2.74 -9.00 -2.38
CA HIS A 228 -3.84 -9.52 -1.58
C HIS A 228 -3.38 -9.71 -0.13
N PHE A 229 -4.15 -9.23 0.83
CA PHE A 229 -3.79 -9.21 2.25
C PHE A 229 -4.52 -10.35 2.99
N ASP A 230 -3.90 -11.53 3.06
CA ASP A 230 -4.41 -12.68 3.80
C ASP A 230 -4.07 -12.51 5.30
N ARG A 231 -4.95 -11.82 6.03
CA ARG A 231 -4.81 -11.59 7.47
C ARG A 231 -4.97 -12.86 8.31
N GLU A 232 -5.80 -13.81 7.87
CA GLU A 232 -5.99 -15.08 8.58
C GLU A 232 -4.68 -15.88 8.64
N ARG A 233 -3.86 -15.80 7.58
CA ARG A 233 -2.56 -16.48 7.49
C ARG A 233 -1.37 -15.54 7.60
N GLY A 234 -1.57 -14.29 8.04
CA GLY A 234 -0.50 -13.32 8.31
C GLY A 234 0.43 -13.01 7.14
N ARG A 235 -0.05 -12.99 5.89
CA ARG A 235 0.79 -12.74 4.71
C ARG A 235 0.15 -11.90 3.59
N VAL A 236 1.01 -11.39 2.71
CA VAL A 236 0.66 -10.67 1.48
C VAL A 236 1.05 -11.51 0.27
N VAL A 237 0.11 -11.68 -0.66
CA VAL A 237 0.29 -12.45 -1.90
C VAL A 237 0.24 -11.52 -3.11
N PHE A 238 1.24 -11.57 -3.98
CA PHE A 238 1.35 -10.69 -5.15
C PHE A 238 0.92 -11.40 -6.44
N SER A 239 0.01 -10.81 -7.20
CA SER A 239 -0.39 -11.33 -8.52
C SER A 239 0.71 -11.25 -9.58
N ALA A 240 1.81 -10.54 -9.27
CA ALA A 240 3.01 -10.46 -10.09
C ALA A 240 3.93 -11.71 -9.97
N ASN A 241 3.52 -12.73 -9.21
CA ASN A 241 4.29 -13.94 -8.93
C ASN A 241 5.67 -13.66 -8.30
N THR A 242 5.76 -12.61 -7.50
CA THR A 242 6.91 -12.33 -6.63
C THR A 242 6.71 -13.04 -5.27
N PRO A 243 7.79 -13.27 -4.48
CA PRO A 243 7.69 -13.92 -3.18
C PRO A 243 6.66 -13.26 -2.27
N GLU A 244 5.88 -14.08 -1.55
CA GLU A 244 4.95 -13.60 -0.52
C GLU A 244 5.71 -12.88 0.60
N ALA A 245 5.06 -11.92 1.27
CA ALA A 245 5.64 -11.16 2.37
C ALA A 245 4.83 -11.34 3.67
N THR A 246 5.48 -11.30 4.83
CA THR A 246 4.79 -11.27 6.13
C THR A 246 3.92 -10.01 6.25
N LEU A 247 2.67 -10.17 6.66
CA LEU A 247 1.73 -9.08 6.88
C LEU A 247 1.78 -8.64 8.34
N LEU A 248 2.21 -7.40 8.58
CA LEU A 248 2.25 -6.80 9.91
C LEU A 248 0.91 -6.14 10.28
N ALA A 249 0.68 -5.96 11.59
CA ALA A 249 -0.47 -5.20 12.08
C ALA A 249 -0.41 -3.74 11.59
N GLY A 250 -1.57 -3.17 11.24
CA GLY A 250 -1.67 -1.80 10.72
C GLY A 250 -1.08 -1.57 9.32
N ALA A 251 -0.62 -2.62 8.62
CA ALA A 251 -0.04 -2.50 7.29
C ALA A 251 -1.02 -1.94 6.25
N GLN A 252 -0.50 -1.03 5.43
CA GLN A 252 -1.21 -0.29 4.39
C GLN A 252 -0.66 -0.65 3.01
N ASP A 253 -1.33 -0.24 1.94
CA ASP A 253 -0.77 -0.21 0.59
C ASP A 253 -0.30 1.18 0.18
N ARG A 254 0.36 1.28 -0.98
CA ARG A 254 0.91 2.53 -1.52
C ARG A 254 -0.12 3.64 -1.80
N LEU A 255 -1.42 3.37 -1.81
CA LEU A 255 -2.48 4.38 -1.88
C LEU A 255 -3.08 4.65 -0.50
N SER A 256 -3.51 3.61 0.22
CA SER A 256 -4.15 3.75 1.53
C SER A 256 -3.24 4.36 2.61
N VAL A 257 -1.91 4.21 2.51
CA VAL A 257 -0.96 4.78 3.48
C VAL A 257 -1.14 6.29 3.69
N PHE A 258 -1.43 7.05 2.63
CA PHE A 258 -1.62 8.51 2.74
C PHE A 258 -2.94 8.89 3.42
N LEU A 259 -3.98 8.07 3.24
CA LEU A 259 -5.28 8.23 3.89
C LEU A 259 -5.21 7.78 5.36
N GLN A 260 -4.48 6.71 5.66
CA GLN A 260 -4.22 6.23 7.01
C GLN A 260 -3.43 7.27 7.83
N LEU A 261 -2.40 7.89 7.26
CA LEU A 261 -1.68 9.01 7.91
C LEU A 261 -2.63 10.16 8.25
N GLY A 262 -3.52 10.52 7.32
CA GLY A 262 -4.60 11.49 7.56
C GLY A 262 -5.49 11.09 8.73
N ALA A 263 -5.98 9.85 8.75
CA ALA A 263 -6.87 9.35 9.79
C ALA A 263 -6.22 9.28 11.19
N MET A 264 -4.94 8.88 11.27
CA MET A 264 -4.14 8.88 12.50
C MET A 264 -4.03 10.29 13.08
N ILE A 265 -3.60 11.24 12.25
CA ILE A 265 -3.36 12.62 12.69
C ILE A 265 -4.68 13.33 13.01
N ALA A 266 -5.74 13.08 12.24
CA ALA A 266 -7.07 13.63 12.49
C ALA A 266 -7.68 13.12 13.80
N GLY A 267 -7.37 11.89 14.22
CA GLY A 267 -7.89 11.32 15.47
C GLY A 267 -7.17 11.82 16.72
N GLU A 268 -5.86 12.08 16.65
CA GLU A 268 -5.09 12.57 17.80
C GLU A 268 -3.91 13.49 17.41
N PRO A 269 -4.18 14.74 16.95
CA PRO A 269 -3.14 15.62 16.39
C PRO A 269 -1.95 15.88 17.33
N SER A 270 -2.20 15.91 18.64
CA SER A 270 -1.18 16.13 19.68
C SER A 270 -0.16 15.00 19.82
N LYS A 271 -0.44 13.78 19.31
CA LYS A 271 0.55 12.69 19.23
C LYS A 271 1.56 12.86 18.08
N TYR A 272 1.33 13.81 17.18
CA TYR A 272 2.14 14.00 15.96
C TYR A 272 2.75 15.40 15.86
N PRO A 273 3.57 15.85 16.85
CA PRO A 273 4.30 17.10 16.75
C PRO A 273 5.34 17.07 15.62
N GLN A 274 5.87 18.23 15.26
CA GLN A 274 7.00 18.34 14.34
C GLN A 274 8.18 17.45 14.79
N GLY A 275 8.78 16.74 13.84
CA GLY A 275 9.83 15.75 14.08
C GLY A 275 9.34 14.35 14.50
N ALA A 276 8.05 14.16 14.78
CA ALA A 276 7.50 12.84 15.07
C ALA A 276 7.68 11.89 13.87
N ALA A 277 8.06 10.64 14.17
CA ALA A 277 8.27 9.60 13.17
C ALA A 277 7.15 8.55 13.22
N ILE A 278 6.57 8.23 12.06
CA ILE A 278 5.47 7.28 11.91
C ILE A 278 5.94 6.13 11.02
N SER A 279 6.07 4.93 11.59
CA SER A 279 6.49 3.72 10.86
C SER A 279 5.27 2.89 10.46
N ILE A 280 5.11 2.62 9.17
CA ILE A 280 3.99 1.85 8.60
C ILE A 280 4.53 0.86 7.57
N GLN A 281 4.17 -0.43 7.68
CA GLN A 281 4.44 -1.37 6.60
C GLN A 281 3.58 -0.98 5.38
N THR A 282 4.23 -0.64 4.28
CA THR A 282 3.59 -0.23 3.03
C THR A 282 3.80 -1.28 1.96
N ILE A 283 2.70 -1.77 1.42
CA ILE A 283 2.64 -2.83 0.42
C ILE A 283 2.54 -2.21 -0.98
N GLY A 284 3.53 -2.50 -1.82
CA GLY A 284 3.52 -2.18 -3.25
C GLY A 284 2.85 -3.28 -4.09
N PRO A 285 2.90 -3.17 -5.42
CA PRO A 285 2.34 -4.19 -6.31
C PRO A 285 3.19 -5.48 -6.38
N ARG A 286 4.38 -5.51 -5.78
CA ARG A 286 5.37 -6.60 -5.88
C ARG A 286 6.16 -6.89 -4.60
N GLU A 287 6.08 -6.02 -3.62
CA GLU A 287 7.00 -5.98 -2.47
C GLU A 287 6.32 -5.37 -1.24
N ALA A 288 6.91 -5.59 -0.06
CA ALA A 288 6.47 -5.04 1.21
C ALA A 288 7.64 -4.33 1.89
N GLU A 289 7.45 -3.07 2.30
CA GLU A 289 8.51 -2.25 2.89
C GLU A 289 8.08 -1.63 4.22
N SER A 290 9.01 -1.34 5.12
CA SER A 290 8.75 -0.45 6.25
C SER A 290 9.01 1.00 5.84
N TRP A 291 7.94 1.79 5.72
CA TRP A 291 8.03 3.22 5.41
C TRP A 291 8.01 4.01 6.71
N VAL A 292 8.95 4.96 6.84
CA VAL A 292 9.01 5.89 7.98
C VAL A 292 8.77 7.29 7.45
N PHE A 293 7.71 7.92 7.93
CA PHE A 293 7.37 9.31 7.63
C PHE A 293 7.74 10.19 8.82
N THR A 294 8.42 11.31 8.56
CA THR A 294 8.63 12.37 9.55
C THR A 294 7.59 13.47 9.36
N VAL A 295 7.06 14.02 10.45
CA VAL A 295 6.23 15.23 10.42
C VAL A 295 7.14 16.45 10.26
N ASP A 296 7.07 17.12 9.11
CA ASP A 296 7.94 18.25 8.79
C ASP A 296 7.45 19.57 9.42
N GLY A 297 6.14 19.74 9.61
CA GLY A 297 5.49 20.94 10.15
C GLY A 297 4.30 21.43 9.30
N GLU A 298 3.70 22.57 9.66
CA GLU A 298 2.67 23.22 8.83
C GLU A 298 3.29 24.04 7.70
N ASP A 299 2.84 23.80 6.47
CA ASP A 299 3.10 24.64 5.30
C ASP A 299 1.84 25.43 4.89
N LYS A 300 2.04 26.66 4.43
CA LYS A 300 1.03 27.38 3.63
C LYS A 300 1.25 27.05 2.15
N LEU A 301 0.26 26.41 1.52
CA LEU A 301 0.28 26.03 0.12
C LEU A 301 -0.52 27.01 -0.73
N ASN A 302 0.03 27.38 -1.87
CA ASN A 302 -0.67 28.13 -2.92
C ASN A 302 -0.98 27.14 -4.05
N LEU A 303 -2.17 26.53 -4.02
CA LEU A 303 -2.56 25.45 -4.92
C LEU A 303 -3.45 25.98 -6.06
N PRO A 304 -3.62 25.22 -7.16
CA PRO A 304 -4.58 25.54 -8.21
C PRO A 304 -6.03 25.72 -7.72
N GLY A 305 -6.39 25.10 -6.59
CA GLY A 305 -7.69 25.26 -5.92
C GLY A 305 -7.77 26.39 -4.88
N GLY A 306 -6.71 27.18 -4.70
CA GLY A 306 -6.63 28.28 -3.72
C GLY A 306 -5.53 28.10 -2.68
N GLU A 307 -5.45 29.03 -1.73
CA GLU A 307 -4.51 28.94 -0.60
C GLU A 307 -5.04 28.01 0.49
N LEU A 308 -4.18 27.17 1.06
CA LEU A 308 -4.56 26.20 2.10
C LEU A 308 -3.40 25.92 3.07
N ARG A 309 -3.68 25.78 4.37
CA ARG A 309 -2.71 25.24 5.34
C ARG A 309 -2.74 23.72 5.33
N ALA A 310 -1.58 23.09 5.34
CA ALA A 310 -1.46 21.65 5.40
C ALA A 310 -0.25 21.21 6.21
N LEU A 311 -0.41 20.15 7.00
CA LEU A 311 0.70 19.50 7.69
C LEU A 311 1.47 18.65 6.68
N LYS A 312 2.77 18.93 6.53
CA LYS A 312 3.66 18.18 5.65
C LYS A 312 4.24 16.98 6.38
N LEU A 313 4.28 15.83 5.70
CA LEU A 313 5.07 14.67 6.09
C LEU A 313 5.98 14.20 4.96
N THR A 314 7.20 13.79 5.30
CA THR A 314 8.19 13.28 4.35
C THR A 314 8.67 11.88 4.72
N ARG A 315 8.59 10.94 3.77
CA ARG A 315 9.41 9.71 3.73
C ARG A 315 10.66 10.00 2.92
N SER A 316 11.80 10.08 3.58
CA SER A 316 13.11 10.13 2.91
C SER A 316 13.55 8.74 2.42
N PRO A 317 14.27 8.65 1.28
CA PRO A 317 15.00 7.45 0.89
C PRO A 317 15.94 6.96 2.00
N ARG A 318 15.99 5.64 2.25
CA ARG A 318 16.89 5.02 3.24
C ARG A 318 17.94 4.12 2.62
N ARG A 319 17.73 3.69 1.37
CA ARG A 319 18.63 2.89 0.52
C ARG A 319 18.65 3.49 -0.88
N ASP A 320 19.58 3.02 -1.71
CA ASP A 320 19.51 3.26 -3.15
C ASP A 320 18.19 2.77 -3.74
N PHE A 321 17.74 3.43 -4.80
CA PHE A 321 16.47 3.21 -5.52
C PHE A 321 15.18 3.46 -4.69
N ASP A 322 15.26 3.80 -3.40
CA ASP A 322 14.08 4.19 -2.61
C ASP A 322 13.46 5.50 -3.15
N LEU A 323 12.12 5.50 -3.25
CA LEU A 323 11.32 6.68 -3.58
C LEU A 323 11.28 7.70 -2.41
N LYS A 324 11.49 8.99 -2.68
CA LYS A 324 11.07 10.05 -1.74
C LYS A 324 9.57 10.32 -1.89
N ALA A 325 8.82 10.29 -0.79
CA ALA A 325 7.40 10.67 -0.79
C ALA A 325 7.17 11.85 0.16
N GLU A 326 6.50 12.89 -0.33
CA GLU A 326 6.13 14.09 0.42
C GLU A 326 4.62 14.29 0.29
N VAL A 327 3.91 14.30 1.41
CA VAL A 327 2.45 14.47 1.44
C VAL A 327 2.10 15.66 2.31
N TRP A 328 1.11 16.44 1.88
CA TRP A 328 0.57 17.57 2.63
C TRP A 328 -0.90 17.29 2.94
N LEU A 329 -1.20 17.14 4.22
CA LEU A 329 -2.52 16.76 4.74
C LEU A 329 -3.21 18.01 5.30
N ALA A 330 -4.35 18.38 4.75
CA ALA A 330 -5.02 19.65 5.09
C ALA A 330 -6.00 19.48 6.27
N PRO A 331 -5.78 20.11 7.45
CA PRO A 331 -6.68 19.96 8.61
C PRO A 331 -8.11 20.40 8.30
N ALA A 332 -8.29 21.47 7.52
CA ALA A 332 -9.59 21.98 7.08
C ALA A 332 -10.38 21.01 6.18
N MET A 333 -9.74 19.94 5.70
CA MET A 333 -10.35 18.87 4.91
C MET A 333 -10.34 17.51 5.65
N GLY A 334 -10.24 17.51 6.99
CA GLY A 334 -10.12 16.28 7.77
C GLY A 334 -8.81 15.53 7.50
N TYR A 335 -7.71 16.28 7.30
CA TYR A 335 -6.37 15.76 6.97
C TYR A 335 -6.29 14.95 5.68
N LEU A 336 -7.16 15.24 4.70
CA LEU A 336 -7.04 14.68 3.36
C LEU A 336 -5.81 15.22 2.59
N PRO A 337 -5.22 14.44 1.65
CA PRO A 337 -4.07 14.88 0.87
C PRO A 337 -4.39 16.04 -0.09
N ALA A 338 -3.94 17.24 0.25
CA ALA A 338 -4.03 18.43 -0.60
C ALA A 338 -2.86 18.54 -1.60
N ARG A 339 -1.73 17.92 -1.30
CA ARG A 339 -0.62 17.73 -2.24
C ARG A 339 0.08 16.40 -1.99
N LEU A 340 0.53 15.75 -3.05
CA LEU A 340 1.37 14.55 -2.99
C LEU A 340 2.46 14.62 -4.05
N ARG A 341 3.72 14.70 -3.61
CA ARG A 341 4.91 14.66 -4.46
C ARG A 341 5.69 13.36 -4.24
N LEU A 342 5.91 12.63 -5.32
CA LEU A 342 6.71 11.40 -5.35
C LEU A 342 7.93 11.66 -6.24
N THR A 343 9.14 11.49 -5.70
CA THR A 343 10.40 11.73 -6.43
C THR A 343 11.25 10.46 -6.43
N GLN A 344 11.61 9.99 -7.62
CA GLN A 344 12.48 8.84 -7.86
C GLN A 344 13.94 9.19 -7.59
N GLN A 345 14.79 8.18 -7.37
CA GLN A 345 16.24 8.39 -7.12
C GLN A 345 16.95 9.16 -8.25
N ASN A 346 16.51 9.02 -9.50
CA ASN A 346 17.08 9.73 -10.65
C ASN A 346 16.61 11.19 -10.80
N GLY A 347 15.77 11.70 -9.88
CA GLY A 347 15.20 13.04 -9.90
C GLY A 347 13.85 13.16 -10.61
N ASP A 348 13.44 12.15 -11.40
CA ASP A 348 12.11 12.12 -12.03
C ASP A 348 11.02 12.20 -10.94
N PHE A 349 9.98 13.01 -11.14
CA PHE A 349 8.97 13.21 -10.11
C PHE A 349 7.55 13.32 -10.67
N VAL A 350 6.58 13.11 -9.78
CA VAL A 350 5.15 13.39 -9.96
C VAL A 350 4.72 14.26 -8.80
N ASP A 351 4.14 15.43 -9.06
CA ASP A 351 3.62 16.37 -8.06
C ASP A 351 2.14 16.65 -8.35
N GLN A 352 1.28 16.14 -7.47
CA GLN A 352 -0.18 16.26 -7.56
C GLN A 352 -0.65 17.36 -6.62
N GLN A 353 -1.24 18.43 -7.16
CA GLN A 353 -1.67 19.61 -6.40
C GLN A 353 -3.19 19.80 -6.51
N LEU A 354 -3.88 19.93 -5.37
CA LEU A 354 -5.35 19.99 -5.33
C LEU A 354 -5.88 21.17 -6.15
N ARG A 355 -6.87 20.87 -6.99
CA ARG A 355 -7.57 21.84 -7.85
C ARG A 355 -9.01 22.06 -7.39
N SER A 356 -9.73 21.00 -7.08
CA SER A 356 -11.15 21.08 -6.73
C SER A 356 -11.61 19.83 -6.00
N THR A 357 -12.67 19.96 -5.20
CA THR A 357 -13.36 18.84 -4.54
C THR A 357 -14.78 18.71 -5.08
N ASP A 358 -15.23 17.47 -5.27
CA ASP A 358 -16.62 17.18 -5.64
C ASP A 358 -17.20 16.10 -4.70
N ARG A 359 -18.49 15.80 -4.87
CA ARG A 359 -19.09 14.59 -4.30
C ARG A 359 -18.48 13.33 -4.96
N PRO A 360 -18.34 12.23 -4.20
CA PRO A 360 -17.66 11.00 -4.63
C PRO A 360 -18.39 10.22 -5.72
#